data_AF-A0A1I0DVJ0-F1
#
_entry.id   AF-A0A1I0DVJ0-F1
#
_cell.length_a   1.000
_cell.length_b   1.000
_cell.length_c   1.000
_cell.angle_alpha   90.00
_cell.angle_beta   90.00
_cell.angle_gamma   90.00
#
_symmetry.space_group_name_H-M   'P 1'
#
loop_
_entity.id
_entity.type
_entity.pdbx_description
1 polymer ?
#
loop_
_entity_poly.entity_id
_entity_poly.type
_entity_poly.pdbx_seq_one_letter_code
_entity_poly.pdbx_strand_id
1 'polypeptide(L)'
;MDITPAEDSSRTAKALQSVSGKTSDAYHNMYGLTHAEPEFRYEFQTRWWTSTDGRTCMVPDVSVKLGFAAMRVYLARELNDSCRRNIVREHELEHVSAWRSHFRIGARMLEEPLRAAFSRPRYYASQNQARADSRPWVEGILKLLQQHLMNGVVAAHRAIDSPVAYQRVTQRLHACPERPLVYREF
;
A
#
# COMPACT_ATOMS: atom_id res chain seq x y z
N MET A 1 -10.57 -6.70 3.65
CA MET A 1 -10.19 -8.12 3.80
C MET A 1 -8.71 -8.16 4.09
N ASP A 2 -8.31 -8.77 5.21
CA ASP A 2 -6.88 -9.02 5.47
C ASP A 2 -6.43 -10.19 4.61
N ILE A 3 -5.63 -9.91 3.58
CA ILE A 3 -5.02 -10.96 2.77
C ILE A 3 -3.78 -11.48 3.48
N THR A 4 -3.59 -12.80 3.51
CA THR A 4 -2.35 -13.41 4.01
C THR A 4 -1.27 -13.23 2.94
N PRO A 5 -0.09 -12.64 3.27
CA PRO A 5 0.96 -12.49 2.29
C PRO A 5 1.43 -13.86 1.80
N ALA A 6 1.53 -14.04 0.49
CA ALA A 6 2.18 -15.23 -0.08
C ALA A 6 3.70 -15.07 -0.01
N GLU A 7 4.40 -16.12 0.36
CA GLU A 7 5.88 -16.13 0.37
C GLU A 7 6.41 -16.73 -0.94
N ASP A 8 7.40 -16.09 -1.56
CA ASP A 8 8.08 -16.58 -2.76
C ASP A 8 9.60 -16.54 -2.54
N SER A 9 10.26 -17.67 -2.75
CA SER A 9 11.72 -17.80 -2.65
C SER A 9 12.40 -18.33 -3.90
N SER A 10 11.72 -18.24 -5.04
CA SER A 10 12.25 -18.66 -6.35
C SER A 10 13.19 -17.63 -6.99
N ARG A 11 13.14 -16.38 -6.53
CA ARG A 11 13.84 -15.23 -7.14
C ARG A 11 15.24 -15.03 -6.57
N THR A 12 16.18 -14.59 -7.40
CA THR A 12 17.52 -14.14 -6.94
C THR A 12 17.43 -12.76 -6.31
N ALA A 13 18.37 -12.42 -5.43
CA ALA A 13 18.51 -11.04 -4.90
C ALA A 13 18.59 -10.00 -6.02
N LYS A 14 19.31 -10.29 -7.11
CA LYS A 14 19.37 -9.44 -8.30
C LYS A 14 18.01 -9.27 -8.98
N ALA A 15 17.21 -10.33 -9.09
CA ALA A 15 15.87 -10.25 -9.67
C ALA A 15 14.91 -9.42 -8.80
N LEU A 16 15.09 -9.43 -7.47
CA LEU A 16 14.28 -8.59 -6.56
C LEU A 16 14.48 -7.10 -6.77
N GLN A 17 15.71 -6.67 -7.14
CA GLN A 17 15.99 -5.26 -7.47
C GLN A 17 15.15 -4.77 -8.66
N SER A 18 14.94 -5.62 -9.68
CA SER A 18 14.08 -5.27 -10.82
C SER A 18 12.60 -5.16 -10.43
N VAL A 19 12.15 -5.92 -9.43
CA VAL A 19 10.76 -5.87 -8.93
C VAL A 19 10.52 -4.65 -8.05
N SER A 20 11.52 -4.23 -7.26
CA SER A 20 11.38 -3.07 -6.37
C SER A 20 11.35 -1.73 -7.11
N GLY A 21 11.86 -1.68 -8.34
CA GLY A 21 11.99 -0.45 -9.13
C GLY A 21 12.99 0.57 -8.55
N LYS A 22 13.74 0.21 -7.50
CA LYS A 22 14.78 1.04 -6.89
C LYS A 22 16.12 0.75 -7.60
N THR A 23 16.84 1.78 -8.04
CA THR A 23 18.23 1.66 -8.50
C THR A 23 19.11 1.19 -7.36
N SER A 24 20.00 0.22 -7.60
CA SER A 24 20.86 -0.34 -6.57
C SER A 24 21.76 0.73 -5.96
N ASP A 25 21.59 1.00 -4.67
CA ASP A 25 22.70 1.54 -3.88
C ASP A 25 23.69 0.40 -3.67
N ALA A 26 24.99 0.68 -3.82
CA ALA A 26 26.07 -0.31 -3.77
C ALA A 26 26.16 -1.12 -2.45
N TYR A 27 25.41 -0.71 -1.42
CA TYR A 27 25.33 -1.35 -0.10
C TYR A 27 23.98 -2.05 0.17
N HIS A 28 23.02 -1.99 -0.75
CA HIS A 28 21.68 -2.58 -0.61
C HIS A 28 21.53 -3.83 -1.49
N ASN A 29 22.21 -4.91 -1.12
CA ASN A 29 21.82 -6.24 -1.59
C ASN A 29 20.48 -6.59 -0.94
N MET A 30 19.40 -6.33 -1.68
CA MET A 30 18.03 -6.53 -1.22
C MET A 30 17.71 -8.04 -1.21
N TYR A 31 17.94 -8.68 -0.07
CA TYR A 31 17.65 -10.10 0.13
C TYR A 31 16.18 -10.39 0.47
N GLY A 32 15.38 -9.36 0.76
CA GLY A 32 13.95 -9.43 1.02
C GLY A 32 13.21 -8.32 0.29
N LEU A 33 11.96 -8.57 -0.11
CA LEU A 33 11.08 -7.54 -0.68
C LEU A 33 9.62 -7.83 -0.36
N THR A 34 8.95 -6.86 0.24
CA THR A 34 7.50 -6.86 0.38
C THR A 34 6.85 -6.10 -0.76
N HIS A 35 6.08 -6.80 -1.58
CA HIS A 35 5.30 -6.22 -2.67
C HIS A 35 3.82 -6.30 -2.35
N ALA A 36 3.12 -5.18 -2.39
CA ALA A 36 1.67 -5.11 -2.21
C ALA A 36 1.03 -4.43 -3.42
N GLU A 37 -0.14 -4.92 -3.81
CA GLU A 37 -1.00 -4.34 -4.84
C GLU A 37 -2.20 -3.72 -4.11
N PRO A 38 -2.09 -2.46 -3.64
CA PRO A 38 -3.15 -1.80 -2.91
C PRO A 38 -4.36 -1.56 -3.81
N GLU A 39 -5.54 -1.69 -3.24
CA GLU A 39 -6.79 -1.52 -3.95
C GLU A 39 -7.67 -0.47 -3.27
N PHE A 40 -8.13 0.49 -4.08
CA PHE A 40 -9.06 1.53 -3.69
C PHE A 40 -10.30 1.41 -4.56
N ARG A 41 -11.36 0.82 -4.01
CA ARG A 41 -12.67 0.70 -4.70
C ARG A 41 -13.63 1.72 -4.12
N TYR A 42 -14.47 2.30 -4.97
CA TYR A 42 -15.55 3.17 -4.52
C TYR A 42 -16.86 2.83 -5.21
N GLU A 43 -17.95 3.03 -4.49
CA GLU A 43 -19.32 2.99 -5.01
C GLU A 43 -19.90 4.40 -4.88
N PHE A 44 -20.58 4.84 -5.93
CA PHE A 44 -21.17 6.17 -5.99
C PHE A 44 -22.63 6.07 -6.45
N GLN A 45 -23.52 6.50 -5.57
CA GLN A 45 -24.95 6.63 -5.80
C GLN A 45 -25.38 8.07 -5.58
N THR A 46 -26.55 8.42 -6.11
CA THR A 46 -27.06 9.78 -6.07
C THR A 46 -28.57 9.77 -5.87
N ARG A 47 -29.04 10.67 -5.01
CA ARG A 47 -30.44 11.02 -4.88
C ARG A 47 -30.63 12.40 -5.48
N TRP A 48 -31.66 12.56 -6.30
CA TRP A 48 -31.92 13.80 -7.02
C TRP A 48 -33.36 14.23 -6.80
N TRP A 49 -33.57 15.54 -6.76
CA TRP A 49 -34.88 16.16 -6.84
C TRP A 49 -34.82 17.32 -7.83
N THR A 50 -35.77 17.37 -8.76
CA THR A 50 -35.84 18.43 -9.78
C THR A 50 -37.12 19.23 -9.55
N SER A 51 -36.99 20.54 -9.39
CA SER A 51 -38.13 21.46 -9.26
C SER A 51 -38.82 21.68 -10.60
N THR A 52 -40.02 22.25 -10.55
CA THR A 52 -40.83 22.59 -11.73
C THR A 52 -40.15 23.59 -12.67
N ASP A 53 -39.24 24.42 -12.15
CA ASP A 53 -38.41 25.36 -12.91
C ASP A 53 -37.15 24.69 -13.55
N GLY A 54 -36.99 23.38 -13.41
CA GLY A 54 -35.90 22.59 -13.99
C GLY A 54 -34.62 22.50 -13.14
N ARG A 55 -34.49 23.30 -12.07
CA ARG A 55 -33.32 23.22 -11.19
C ARG A 55 -33.27 21.89 -10.47
N THR A 56 -32.07 21.35 -10.28
CA THR A 56 -31.87 20.02 -9.69
C THR A 56 -31.00 20.09 -8.44
N CYS A 57 -31.48 19.51 -7.36
CA CYS A 57 -30.73 19.24 -6.14
C CYS A 57 -30.23 17.78 -6.20
N MET A 58 -28.95 17.56 -5.91
CA MET A 58 -28.31 16.25 -5.86
C MET A 58 -27.64 16.04 -4.49
N VAL A 59 -27.88 14.88 -3.90
CA VAL A 59 -27.19 14.41 -2.69
C VAL A 59 -26.39 13.16 -3.06
N PRO A 60 -25.05 13.20 -2.96
CA PRO A 60 -24.21 12.06 -3.25
C PRO A 60 -24.19 11.08 -2.07
N ASP A 61 -24.06 9.80 -2.40
CA ASP A 61 -23.79 8.72 -1.45
C ASP A 61 -22.55 7.98 -1.95
N VAL A 62 -21.46 8.06 -1.18
CA VAL A 62 -20.14 7.58 -1.58
C VAL A 62 -19.64 6.62 -0.52
N SER A 63 -19.37 5.38 -0.95
CA SER A 63 -18.77 4.35 -0.12
C SER A 63 -17.39 4.00 -0.66
N VAL A 64 -16.38 3.95 0.20
CA VAL A 64 -15.00 3.61 -0.17
C VAL A 64 -14.59 2.32 0.55
N LYS A 65 -13.97 1.40 -0.20
CA LYS A 65 -13.40 0.15 0.31
C LYS A 65 -11.90 0.15 0.04
N LEU A 66 -11.13 0.06 1.11
CA LEU A 66 -9.67 -0.11 1.05
C LEU A 66 -9.32 -1.59 1.20
N GLY A 67 -8.38 -2.05 0.41
CA GLY A 67 -7.92 -3.43 0.46
C GLY A 67 -6.64 -3.65 -0.33
N PHE A 68 -6.41 -4.92 -0.67
CA PHE A 68 -5.25 -5.35 -1.44
C PHE A 68 -5.70 -6.44 -2.41
N ALA A 69 -5.30 -6.32 -3.67
CA ALA A 69 -5.49 -7.37 -4.66
C ALA A 69 -4.50 -8.53 -4.44
N ALA A 70 -3.27 -8.19 -4.05
CA ALA A 70 -2.22 -9.15 -3.71
C ALA A 70 -1.23 -8.56 -2.70
N MET A 71 -0.57 -9.43 -1.94
CA MET A 71 0.55 -9.09 -1.08
C MET A 71 1.50 -10.28 -1.06
N ARG A 72 2.78 -10.02 -1.33
CA ARG A 72 3.83 -11.04 -1.42
C ARG A 72 5.06 -10.60 -0.65
N VAL A 73 5.65 -11.55 0.06
CA VAL A 73 6.97 -11.41 0.66
C VAL A 73 7.92 -12.27 -0.15
N TYR A 74 8.87 -11.62 -0.81
CA TYR A 74 9.94 -12.30 -1.51
C TYR A 74 11.14 -12.43 -0.60
N LEU A 75 11.73 -13.63 -0.58
CA LEU A 75 13.02 -13.88 0.06
C LEU A 75 13.97 -14.40 -1.02
N ALA A 76 15.12 -13.77 -1.16
CA ALA A 76 16.10 -14.15 -2.15
C ALA A 76 16.50 -15.62 -1.98
N ARG A 77 16.55 -16.38 -3.07
CA ARG A 77 16.87 -17.81 -3.07
C ARG A 77 18.27 -18.11 -2.54
N GLU A 78 19.16 -17.12 -2.49
CA GLU A 78 20.52 -17.23 -1.95
C GLU A 78 20.54 -17.34 -0.40
N LEU A 79 19.44 -16.97 0.27
CA LEU A 79 19.22 -17.12 1.71
C LEU A 79 18.96 -18.58 2.10
N ASN A 80 20.01 -19.40 2.02
CA ASN A 80 19.95 -20.84 2.31
C ASN A 80 20.12 -21.17 3.80
N ASP A 81 20.46 -20.20 4.65
CA ASP A 81 20.58 -20.39 6.09
C ASP A 81 19.34 -19.87 6.82
N SER A 82 18.80 -20.69 7.72
CA SER A 82 17.57 -20.38 8.44
C SER A 82 17.69 -19.13 9.32
N CYS A 83 18.88 -18.87 9.87
CA CYS A 83 19.14 -17.69 10.70
C CYS A 83 18.95 -16.38 9.92
N ARG A 84 19.70 -16.18 8.82
CA ARG A 84 19.57 -14.96 8.00
C ARG A 84 18.22 -14.89 7.32
N ARG A 85 17.69 -16.03 6.86
CA ARG A 85 16.36 -16.10 6.26
C ARG A 85 15.28 -15.60 7.21
N ASN A 86 15.29 -16.01 8.48
CA ASN A 86 14.31 -15.57 9.46
C ASN A 86 14.43 -14.07 9.77
N ILE A 87 15.66 -13.54 9.89
CA ILE A 87 15.88 -12.11 10.14
C ILE A 87 15.32 -11.27 8.98
N VAL A 88 15.63 -11.64 7.73
CA VAL A 88 15.11 -10.93 6.55
C VAL A 88 13.59 -11.07 6.47
N ARG A 89 13.05 -12.27 6.72
CA ARG A 89 11.60 -12.51 6.74
C ARG A 89 10.89 -11.64 7.77
N GLU A 90 11.43 -11.53 8.98
CA GLU A 90 10.86 -10.68 10.03
C GLU A 90 10.82 -9.21 9.61
N HIS A 91 11.91 -8.70 9.01
CA HIS A 91 11.95 -7.33 8.45
C HIS A 91 10.85 -7.13 7.40
N GLU A 92 10.69 -8.07 6.47
CA GLU A 92 9.63 -7.98 5.46
C GLU A 92 8.22 -8.06 6.07
N LEU A 93 8.04 -8.82 7.15
CA LEU A 93 6.77 -8.86 7.87
C LEU A 93 6.46 -7.54 8.60
N GLU A 94 7.46 -6.72 8.94
CA GLU A 94 7.23 -5.35 9.41
C GLU A 94 6.59 -4.48 8.32
N HIS A 95 7.05 -4.59 7.07
CA HIS A 95 6.42 -3.91 5.94
C HIS A 95 4.98 -4.41 5.68
N VAL A 96 4.72 -5.71 5.79
CA VAL A 96 3.36 -6.26 5.74
C VAL A 96 2.47 -5.64 6.82
N SER A 97 2.99 -5.57 8.06
CA SER A 97 2.28 -4.99 9.19
C SER A 97 1.99 -3.50 8.98
N ALA A 98 2.95 -2.75 8.42
CA ALA A 98 2.80 -1.35 8.09
C ALA A 98 1.69 -1.12 7.06
N TRP A 99 1.69 -1.88 5.95
CA TRP A 99 0.62 -1.83 4.95
C TRP A 99 -0.76 -2.05 5.57
N ARG A 100 -0.92 -3.15 6.32
CA ARG A 100 -2.21 -3.52 6.94
C ARG A 100 -2.67 -2.47 7.94
N SER A 101 -1.77 -2.05 8.83
CA SER A 101 -2.07 -1.06 9.87
C SER A 101 -2.44 0.28 9.26
N HIS A 102 -1.69 0.74 8.26
CA HIS A 102 -1.93 2.01 7.59
C HIS A 102 -3.26 2.01 6.83
N PHE A 103 -3.62 0.93 6.14
CA PHE A 103 -4.92 0.84 5.46
C PHE A 103 -6.08 0.75 6.44
N ARG A 104 -5.92 0.01 7.55
CA ARG A 104 -6.95 -0.09 8.59
C ARG A 104 -7.20 1.25 9.29
N ILE A 105 -6.13 1.95 9.65
CA ILE A 105 -6.22 3.28 10.28
C ILE A 105 -6.73 4.30 9.25
N GLY A 106 -6.19 4.26 8.04
CA GLY A 106 -6.60 5.11 6.92
C GLY A 106 -8.10 5.01 6.62
N ALA A 107 -8.67 3.80 6.63
CA ALA A 107 -10.11 3.61 6.43
C ALA A 107 -10.94 4.42 7.44
N ARG A 108 -10.54 4.42 8.72
CA ARG A 108 -11.20 5.21 9.78
C ARG A 108 -10.96 6.70 9.60
N MET A 109 -9.74 7.09 9.26
CA MET A 109 -9.38 8.50 9.08
C MET A 109 -10.05 9.14 7.85
N LEU A 110 -10.47 8.34 6.86
CA LEU A 110 -11.20 8.83 5.69
C LEU A 110 -12.67 9.13 5.97
N GLU A 111 -13.25 8.65 7.08
CA GLU A 111 -14.68 8.83 7.36
C GLU A 111 -15.08 10.31 7.46
N GLU A 112 -14.34 11.10 8.22
CA GLU A 112 -14.62 12.54 8.38
C GLU A 112 -14.43 13.33 7.07
N PRO A 113 -13.30 13.21 6.35
CA PRO A 113 -13.12 13.89 5.07
C PRO A 113 -14.19 13.54 4.04
N LEU A 114 -14.59 12.25 3.95
CA LEU A 114 -15.68 11.82 3.06
C LEU A 114 -17.01 12.45 3.48
N ARG A 115 -17.33 12.43 4.79
CA ARG A 115 -18.54 13.08 5.32
C ARG A 115 -18.54 14.58 5.04
N ALA A 116 -17.43 15.27 5.27
CA ALA A 116 -17.30 16.70 5.02
C ALA A 116 -17.49 17.04 3.53
N ALA A 117 -16.94 16.21 2.64
CA ALA A 117 -17.06 16.37 1.20
C ALA A 117 -18.48 16.12 0.66
N PHE A 118 -19.18 15.11 1.18
CA PHE A 118 -20.37 14.55 0.55
C PHE A 118 -21.68 14.75 1.35
N SER A 119 -21.64 15.34 2.55
CA SER A 119 -22.84 15.55 3.37
C SER A 119 -23.76 16.69 2.92
N ARG A 120 -23.30 17.56 2.01
CA ARG A 120 -24.06 18.74 1.57
C ARG A 120 -24.70 18.51 0.20
N PRO A 121 -25.98 18.89 0.03
CA PRO A 121 -26.61 18.90 -1.29
C PRO A 121 -25.88 19.85 -2.23
N ARG A 122 -25.84 19.49 -3.51
CA ARG A 122 -25.36 20.34 -4.60
C ARG A 122 -26.51 20.71 -5.51
N TYR A 123 -26.51 21.94 -5.99
CA TYR A 123 -27.55 22.47 -6.86
C TYR A 123 -27.00 22.69 -8.26
N TYR A 124 -27.81 22.34 -9.26
CA TYR A 124 -27.48 22.38 -10.67
C TYR A 124 -28.65 23.00 -11.45
N ALA A 125 -28.36 23.54 -12.63
CA ALA A 125 -29.39 24.12 -13.49
C ALA A 125 -30.33 23.07 -14.09
N SER A 126 -29.87 21.82 -14.23
CA SER A 126 -30.65 20.69 -14.74
C SER A 126 -30.12 19.35 -14.24
N GLN A 127 -30.94 18.29 -14.36
CA GLN A 127 -30.49 16.93 -14.02
C GLN A 127 -29.36 16.45 -14.96
N ASN A 128 -29.36 16.88 -16.22
CA ASN A 128 -28.31 16.52 -17.19
C ASN A 128 -26.95 17.09 -16.79
N GLN A 129 -26.91 18.36 -16.39
CA GLN A 129 -25.69 18.97 -15.85
C GLN A 129 -25.24 18.24 -14.58
N ALA A 130 -26.18 17.95 -13.70
CA ALA A 130 -25.91 17.27 -12.45
C ALA A 130 -25.30 15.87 -12.68
N ARG A 131 -25.79 15.11 -13.69
CA ARG A 131 -25.20 13.82 -14.12
C ARG A 131 -23.79 13.97 -14.67
N ALA A 132 -23.56 14.95 -15.54
CA ALA A 132 -22.26 15.19 -16.17
C ALA A 132 -21.18 15.56 -15.14
N ASP A 133 -21.53 16.40 -14.16
CA ASP A 133 -20.55 16.97 -13.23
C ASP A 133 -20.27 16.08 -12.01
N SER A 134 -21.24 15.25 -11.61
CA SER A 134 -21.20 14.57 -10.31
C SER A 134 -20.08 13.54 -10.18
N ARG A 135 -19.89 12.67 -11.19
CA ARG A 135 -18.86 11.63 -11.16
C ARG A 135 -17.44 12.21 -11.20
N PRO A 136 -17.09 13.12 -12.14
CA PRO A 136 -15.77 13.75 -12.14
C PRO A 136 -15.45 14.48 -10.84
N TRP A 137 -16.45 15.12 -10.23
CA TRP A 137 -16.30 15.79 -8.93
C TRP A 137 -15.98 14.80 -7.80
N VAL A 138 -16.74 13.70 -7.68
CA VAL A 138 -16.48 12.64 -6.68
C VAL A 138 -15.09 12.04 -6.89
N GLU A 139 -14.74 11.68 -8.12
CA GLU A 139 -13.44 11.11 -8.46
C GLU A 139 -12.28 12.06 -8.16
N GLY A 140 -12.46 13.36 -8.42
CA GLY A 140 -11.47 14.39 -8.07
C GLY A 140 -11.17 14.44 -6.58
N ILE A 141 -12.20 14.37 -5.73
CA ILE A 141 -12.03 14.33 -4.27
C ILE A 141 -11.38 13.02 -3.83
N LEU A 142 -11.87 11.88 -4.31
CA LEU A 142 -11.35 10.57 -3.92
C LEU A 142 -9.87 10.41 -4.33
N LYS A 143 -9.47 10.95 -5.48
CA LYS A 143 -8.08 10.94 -5.94
C LYS A 143 -7.15 11.64 -4.95
N LEU A 144 -7.54 12.81 -4.44
CA LEU A 144 -6.73 13.55 -3.45
C LEU A 144 -6.60 12.77 -2.13
N LEU A 145 -7.71 12.18 -1.68
CA LEU A 145 -7.72 11.34 -0.46
C LEU A 145 -6.84 10.10 -0.63
N GLN A 146 -6.92 9.43 -1.77
CA GLN A 146 -6.08 8.28 -2.11
C GLN A 146 -4.59 8.68 -2.15
N GLN A 147 -4.25 9.81 -2.78
CA GLN A 147 -2.87 10.30 -2.81
C GLN A 147 -2.33 10.56 -1.40
N HIS A 148 -3.12 11.20 -0.54
CA HIS A 148 -2.73 11.44 0.85
C HIS A 148 -2.49 10.13 1.62
N LEU A 149 -3.41 9.16 1.50
CA LEU A 149 -3.27 7.83 2.09
C LEU A 149 -1.95 7.16 1.65
N MET A 150 -1.67 7.18 0.34
CA MET A 150 -0.49 6.53 -0.24
C MET A 150 0.82 7.23 0.15
N ASN A 151 0.83 8.55 0.28
CA ASN A 151 1.99 9.28 0.80
C ASN A 151 2.31 8.87 2.24
N GLY A 152 1.28 8.63 3.06
CA GLY A 152 1.46 8.10 4.41
C GLY A 152 2.09 6.71 4.42
N VAL A 153 1.71 5.82 3.49
CA VAL A 153 2.36 4.50 3.36
C VAL A 153 3.84 4.67 3.03
N VAL A 154 4.17 5.51 2.04
CA VAL A 154 5.56 5.76 1.65
C VAL A 154 6.38 6.24 2.85
N ALA A 155 5.83 7.15 3.66
CA ALA A 155 6.48 7.63 4.87
C ALA A 155 6.69 6.51 5.91
N ALA A 156 5.68 5.68 6.16
CA ALA A 156 5.77 4.55 7.09
C ALA A 156 6.83 3.53 6.65
N HIS A 157 6.89 3.21 5.36
CA HIS A 157 7.88 2.28 4.82
C HIS A 157 9.30 2.85 4.88
N ARG A 158 9.48 4.16 4.63
CA ARG A 158 10.79 4.83 4.78
C ARG A 158 11.30 4.80 6.23
N ALA A 159 10.41 4.80 7.22
CA ALA A 159 10.80 4.69 8.61
C ALA A 159 11.37 3.29 8.93
N ILE A 160 10.76 2.24 8.38
CA ILE A 160 11.23 0.85 8.47
C ILE A 160 12.55 0.69 7.71
N ASP A 161 12.64 1.24 6.51
CA ASP A 161 13.85 1.24 5.66
C ASP A 161 14.88 2.32 6.07
N SER A 162 14.88 2.78 7.33
CA SER A 162 15.81 3.82 7.77
C SER A 162 17.23 3.27 7.98
N PRO A 163 18.29 4.10 7.85
CA PRO A 163 19.66 3.65 8.09
C PRO A 163 19.88 3.01 9.47
N VAL A 164 19.20 3.54 10.50
CA VAL A 164 19.27 3.00 11.87
C VAL A 164 18.64 1.60 11.95
N ALA A 165 17.50 1.38 11.27
CA ALA A 165 16.89 0.07 11.20
C ALA A 165 17.78 -0.93 10.44
N TYR A 166 18.37 -0.52 9.31
CA TYR A 166 19.33 -1.34 8.56
C TYR A 166 20.57 -1.71 9.37
N GLN A 167 21.07 -0.83 10.23
CA GLN A 167 22.16 -1.16 11.15
C GLN A 167 21.78 -2.28 12.11
N ARG A 168 20.57 -2.25 12.69
CA ARG A 168 20.08 -3.32 13.58
C ARG A 168 19.91 -4.64 12.84
N VAL A 169 19.34 -4.62 11.64
CA VAL A 169 19.20 -5.82 10.80
C VAL A 169 20.59 -6.39 10.46
N THR A 170 21.51 -5.55 10.02
CA THR A 170 22.91 -5.94 9.70
C THR A 170 23.61 -6.56 10.91
N GLN A 171 23.48 -5.97 12.10
CA GLN A 171 24.05 -6.54 13.34
C GLN A 171 23.50 -7.94 13.64
N ARG A 172 22.17 -8.14 13.48
CA ARG A 172 21.56 -9.45 13.66
C ARG A 172 22.04 -10.47 12.63
N LEU A 173 22.22 -10.05 11.37
CA LEU A 173 22.76 -10.90 10.31
C LEU A 173 24.21 -11.32 10.58
N HIS A 174 25.03 -10.44 11.16
CA HIS A 174 26.40 -10.75 11.58
C HIS A 174 26.45 -11.73 12.76
N ALA A 175 25.44 -11.73 13.63
CA ALA A 175 25.34 -12.66 14.75
C ALA A 175 24.94 -14.09 14.32
N CYS A 176 24.49 -14.29 13.08
CA CYS A 176 24.21 -15.62 12.56
C CYS A 176 25.50 -16.42 12.41
N PRO A 177 25.52 -17.72 12.78
CA PRO A 177 26.68 -18.58 12.60
C PRO A 177 27.22 -18.49 11.17
N GLU A 178 28.55 -18.50 11.05
CA GLU A 178 29.18 -18.69 9.75
C GLU A 178 28.71 -20.03 9.18
N ARG A 179 28.46 -20.07 7.86
CA ARG A 179 28.22 -21.35 7.20
C ARG A 179 29.44 -22.22 7.47
N PRO A 180 29.31 -23.45 7.98
CA PRO A 180 30.43 -24.37 7.95
C PRO A 180 30.88 -24.47 6.48
N LEU A 181 32.14 -24.12 6.22
CA LEU A 181 32.82 -24.37 4.96
C LEU A 181 32.87 -25.89 4.78
N VAL A 182 31.82 -26.49 4.21
CA VAL A 182 31.87 -27.88 3.79
C VAL A 182 32.62 -27.91 2.46
N TYR A 183 33.93 -28.14 2.57
CA TYR A 183 34.89 -28.67 1.58
C TYR A 183 34.75 -28.30 0.10
N ARG A 184 35.80 -27.65 -0.44
CA ARG A 184 36.56 -28.12 -1.61
C ARG A 184 38.01 -27.64 -1.50
N GLU A 185 38.90 -28.56 -1.12
CA GLU A 185 40.25 -28.58 -1.72
C GLU A 185 40.05 -28.79 -3.22
N PHE A 186 40.49 -27.83 -4.04
CA PHE A 186 41.17 -27.99 -5.33
C PHE A 186 41.79 -26.64 -5.69
#